data_AF-A0A9X7XYM3-F1
#
_entry.id   AF-A0A9X7XYM3-F1
#
_cell.length_a   1.000
_cell.length_b   1.000
_cell.length_c   1.000
_cell.angle_alpha   90.00
_cell.angle_beta   90.00
_cell.angle_gamma   90.00
#
_symmetry.space_group_name_H-M   'P 1'
#
loop_
_entity.id
_entity.type
_entity.pdbx_description
1 polymer ?
#
loop_
_entity_poly.entity_id
_entity_poly.type
_entity_poly.pdbx_seq_one_letter_code
_entity_poly.pdbx_strand_id
1 'polypeptide(L)'
;MGAKNAIKKYNRIVKRKGLAGLDTAIILIAFIITASVLAYVAINMGLFVTQKAKSTINKGEETASTALTLSGSVLYAVNYPTNTKSYWIFFTVSPSSGVSSVELSPATTAISFTASAEGIAYSNIYKYTLLTVSPSVLSNVIYANGQYLNLVDTETSGGQTYVYYPNPYYALLALNYTLSKTVKPSPLYITTSPPTTTTPSWLTHDNVFSFVLNISGTAVTYYAYVNQTFAFTYPVAGDPLVGSAIAPAGSVIGVMILFGPSLGSHVFQYQTITIQISPNIGSPLTLSEYVYQPEGNVTVIG
;
A
#
# COMPACT_ATOMS: atom_id res chain seq x y z
N MET A 1 61.88 -81.82 17.37
CA MET A 1 60.74 -81.31 18.17
C MET A 1 60.49 -79.78 18.05
N GLY A 2 61.25 -79.03 17.23
CA GLY A 2 61.14 -77.55 17.15
C GLY A 2 60.11 -76.97 16.19
N ALA A 3 59.79 -77.66 15.08
CA ALA A 3 58.93 -77.11 14.02
C ALA A 3 57.45 -76.93 14.43
N LYS A 4 56.85 -77.90 15.13
CA LYS A 4 55.45 -77.82 15.57
C LYS A 4 55.22 -76.70 16.61
N ASN A 5 56.19 -76.45 17.49
CA ASN A 5 56.12 -75.37 18.47
C ASN A 5 56.34 -73.99 17.83
N ALA A 6 57.19 -73.89 16.81
CA ALA A 6 57.37 -72.67 16.03
C ALA A 6 56.09 -72.30 15.24
N ILE A 7 55.43 -73.27 14.60
CA ILE A 7 54.17 -73.06 13.87
C ILE A 7 53.03 -72.64 14.82
N LYS A 8 52.93 -73.27 16.00
CA LYS A 8 51.93 -72.91 17.02
C LYS A 8 52.16 -71.50 17.58
N LYS A 9 53.42 -71.08 17.76
CA LYS A 9 53.79 -69.72 18.18
C LYS A 9 53.48 -68.69 17.09
N TYR A 10 53.79 -68.99 15.84
CA TYR A 10 53.45 -68.15 14.68
C TYR A 10 51.93 -67.94 14.54
N ASN A 11 51.14 -69.02 14.56
CA ASN A 11 49.68 -68.94 14.48
C ASN A 11 49.06 -68.16 15.64
N ARG A 12 49.63 -68.24 16.85
CA ARG A 12 49.17 -67.46 18.01
C ARG A 12 49.45 -65.96 17.85
N ILE A 13 50.59 -65.60 17.26
CA ILE A 13 50.96 -64.21 16.95
C ILE A 13 50.06 -63.67 15.84
N VAL A 14 49.85 -64.42 14.76
CA VAL A 14 48.96 -64.03 13.66
C VAL A 14 47.50 -63.87 14.15
N LYS A 15 47.00 -64.80 14.97
CA LYS A 15 45.65 -64.71 15.55
C LYS A 15 45.48 -63.50 16.47
N ARG A 16 46.49 -63.16 17.28
CA ARG A 16 46.49 -61.94 18.12
C ARG A 16 46.54 -60.66 17.27
N LYS A 17 47.33 -60.65 16.18
CA LYS A 17 47.37 -59.53 15.23
C LYS A 17 46.03 -59.35 14.50
N GLY A 18 45.38 -60.44 14.10
CA GLY A 18 44.04 -60.40 13.48
C GLY A 18 42.94 -59.92 14.43
N LEU A 19 43.00 -60.32 15.71
CA LEU A 19 42.06 -59.83 16.74
C LEU A 19 42.24 -58.33 17.03
N ALA A 20 43.49 -57.85 17.15
CA ALA A 20 43.76 -56.42 17.31
C ALA A 20 43.37 -55.60 16.06
N GLY A 21 43.48 -56.18 14.86
CA GLY A 21 43.00 -55.57 13.61
C GLY A 21 41.48 -55.46 13.54
N LEU A 22 40.76 -56.45 14.07
CA LEU A 22 39.30 -56.41 14.19
C LEU A 22 38.87 -55.31 15.18
N ASP A 23 39.45 -55.27 16.38
CA ASP A 23 39.08 -54.28 17.41
C ASP A 23 39.32 -52.85 16.92
N THR A 24 40.43 -52.61 16.21
CA THR A 24 40.72 -51.30 15.59
C THR A 24 39.76 -50.96 14.46
N ALA A 25 39.31 -51.94 13.67
CA ALA A 25 38.30 -51.73 12.62
C ALA A 25 36.92 -51.36 13.18
N ILE A 26 36.49 -51.96 14.31
CA ILE A 26 35.24 -51.59 14.98
C ILE A 26 35.30 -50.13 15.48
N ILE A 27 36.41 -49.74 16.11
CA ILE A 27 36.62 -48.36 16.56
C ILE A 27 36.60 -47.38 15.38
N LEU A 28 37.22 -47.77 14.25
CA LEU A 28 37.22 -46.96 13.03
C LEU A 28 35.81 -46.75 12.48
N ILE A 29 34.99 -47.79 12.41
CA ILE A 29 33.59 -47.68 11.97
C ILE A 29 32.79 -46.76 12.90
N ALA A 30 32.92 -46.95 14.22
CA ALA A 30 32.24 -46.10 15.20
C ALA A 30 32.64 -44.63 15.05
N PHE A 31 33.93 -44.34 14.85
CA PHE A 31 34.42 -42.99 14.63
C PHE A 31 33.93 -42.37 13.31
N ILE A 32 33.86 -43.16 12.24
CA ILE A 32 33.32 -42.70 10.96
C ILE A 32 31.82 -42.39 11.08
N ILE A 33 31.06 -43.22 11.80
CA ILE A 33 29.62 -42.99 12.03
C ILE A 33 29.41 -41.70 12.85
N THR A 34 30.14 -41.52 13.95
CA THR A 34 30.01 -40.30 14.77
C THR A 34 30.43 -39.05 14.00
N ALA A 35 31.51 -39.12 13.22
CA ALA A 35 31.93 -38.04 12.32
C ALA A 35 30.85 -37.73 11.26
N SER A 36 30.23 -38.76 10.67
CA SER A 36 29.18 -38.60 9.66
C SER A 36 27.92 -37.95 10.23
N VAL A 37 27.49 -38.36 11.43
CA VAL A 37 26.34 -37.75 12.11
C VAL A 37 26.64 -36.31 12.49
N LEU A 38 27.83 -36.02 13.01
CA LEU A 38 28.25 -34.65 13.32
C LEU A 38 28.27 -33.76 12.07
N ALA A 39 28.81 -34.27 10.95
CA ALA A 39 28.83 -33.56 9.68
C ALA A 39 27.42 -33.31 9.15
N TYR A 40 26.52 -34.30 9.21
CA TYR A 40 25.12 -34.15 8.82
C TYR A 40 24.41 -33.06 9.63
N VAL A 41 24.59 -33.05 10.95
CA VAL A 41 24.01 -32.02 11.83
C VAL A 41 24.60 -30.65 11.51
N ALA A 42 25.92 -30.55 11.37
CA ALA A 42 26.60 -29.30 11.05
C ALA A 42 26.16 -28.71 9.70
N ILE A 43 26.01 -29.56 8.67
CA ILE A 43 25.51 -29.13 7.35
C ILE A 43 24.07 -28.66 7.45
N ASN A 44 23.18 -29.41 8.09
CA ASN A 44 21.77 -29.02 8.18
C ASN A 44 21.55 -27.76 9.01
N MET A 45 22.27 -27.61 10.13
CA MET A 45 22.26 -26.37 10.90
C MET A 45 22.85 -25.22 10.10
N GLY A 46 23.94 -25.45 9.34
CA GLY A 46 24.51 -24.46 8.44
C GLY A 46 23.54 -24.02 7.34
N LEU A 47 22.80 -24.96 6.73
CA LEU A 47 21.75 -24.68 5.75
C LEU A 47 20.59 -23.89 6.35
N PHE A 48 20.15 -24.25 7.57
CA PHE A 48 19.12 -23.49 8.27
C PHE A 48 19.56 -22.05 8.57
N VAL A 49 20.79 -21.87 9.07
CA VAL A 49 21.36 -20.55 9.36
C VAL A 49 21.47 -19.72 8.09
N THR A 50 21.95 -20.28 6.98
CA THR A 50 22.07 -19.56 5.71
C THR A 50 20.72 -19.17 5.12
N GLN A 51 19.71 -20.06 5.17
CA GLN A 51 18.34 -19.74 4.76
C GLN A 51 17.74 -18.62 5.62
N LYS A 52 17.93 -18.69 6.94
CA LYS A 52 17.47 -17.64 7.85
C LYS A 52 18.19 -16.32 7.62
N ALA A 53 19.50 -16.33 7.43
CA ALA A 53 20.31 -15.16 7.11
C ALA A 53 19.83 -14.50 5.81
N LYS A 54 19.62 -15.29 4.75
CA LYS A 54 19.07 -14.80 3.48
C LYS A 54 17.71 -14.13 3.67
N SER A 55 16.79 -14.74 4.41
CA SER A 55 15.47 -14.14 4.69
C SER A 55 15.57 -12.84 5.49
N THR A 56 16.45 -12.77 6.49
CA THR A 56 16.66 -11.56 7.29
C THR A 56 17.29 -10.45 6.46
N ILE A 57 18.28 -10.77 5.61
CA ILE A 57 18.91 -9.79 4.71
C ILE A 57 17.87 -9.20 3.76
N ASN A 58 17.09 -10.03 3.08
CA ASN A 58 16.05 -9.56 2.16
C ASN A 58 15.01 -8.67 2.86
N LYS A 59 14.52 -9.08 4.04
CA LYS A 59 13.58 -8.26 4.83
C LYS A 59 14.21 -6.94 5.32
N GLY A 60 15.49 -6.98 5.67
CA GLY A 60 16.25 -5.80 6.05
C GLY A 60 16.38 -4.81 4.90
N GLU A 61 16.65 -5.31 3.69
CA GLU A 61 16.68 -4.53 2.46
C GLU A 61 15.31 -3.92 2.14
N GLU A 62 14.24 -4.71 2.20
CA GLU A 62 12.86 -4.24 2.01
C GLU A 62 12.46 -3.16 3.03
N THR A 63 12.90 -3.28 4.28
CA THR A 63 12.58 -2.31 5.35
C THR A 63 13.40 -1.02 5.25
N ALA A 64 14.66 -1.12 4.82
CA ALA A 64 15.53 0.04 4.65
C ALA A 64 15.20 0.83 3.38
N SER A 65 14.69 0.15 2.34
CA SER A 65 14.30 0.78 1.09
C SER A 65 13.01 1.58 1.24
N THR A 66 12.90 2.68 0.49
CA THR A 66 11.65 3.45 0.42
C THR A 66 10.58 2.60 -0.25
N ALA A 67 9.44 2.40 0.39
CA ALA A 67 8.37 1.56 -0.15
C ALA A 67 7.65 2.20 -1.34
N LEU A 68 7.43 3.51 -1.28
CA LEU A 68 6.62 4.27 -2.24
C LEU A 68 7.38 5.47 -2.78
N THR A 69 7.16 5.81 -4.04
CA THR A 69 7.59 7.06 -4.67
C THR A 69 6.40 7.88 -5.14
N LEU A 70 6.56 9.20 -5.19
CA LEU A 70 5.61 10.09 -5.85
C LEU A 70 5.62 9.78 -7.37
N SER A 71 4.44 9.60 -7.94
CA SER A 71 4.22 9.19 -9.33
C SER A 71 3.29 10.18 -10.03
N GLY A 72 3.64 11.47 -10.03
CA GLY A 72 2.82 12.54 -10.61
C GLY A 72 2.98 13.86 -9.87
N SER A 73 2.13 14.82 -10.20
CA SER A 73 2.08 16.13 -9.54
C SER A 73 1.15 16.11 -8.34
N VAL A 74 1.46 16.94 -7.34
CA VAL A 74 0.56 17.22 -6.23
C VAL A 74 -0.39 18.34 -6.65
N LEU A 75 -1.67 18.04 -6.69
CA LEU A 75 -2.74 18.99 -6.97
C LEU A 75 -3.41 19.41 -5.67
N TYR A 76 -3.79 20.68 -5.60
CA TYR A 76 -4.45 21.26 -4.43
C TYR A 76 -5.60 22.16 -4.87
N ALA A 77 -6.73 22.06 -4.17
CA ALA A 77 -7.93 22.81 -4.47
C ALA A 77 -8.38 23.68 -3.30
N VAL A 78 -8.76 24.91 -3.65
CA VAL A 78 -9.28 25.95 -2.76
C VAL A 78 -10.53 26.60 -3.34
N ASN A 79 -11.23 27.37 -2.51
CA ASN A 79 -12.28 28.28 -2.95
C ASN A 79 -11.69 29.49 -3.69
N TYR A 80 -11.36 29.37 -4.97
CA TYR A 80 -10.97 30.51 -5.79
C TYR A 80 -12.20 31.31 -6.27
N PRO A 81 -12.15 32.66 -6.35
CA PRO A 81 -11.02 33.55 -6.05
C PRO A 81 -10.92 33.99 -4.59
N THR A 82 -11.85 33.59 -3.73
CA THR A 82 -11.92 34.12 -2.36
C THR A 82 -10.76 33.63 -1.48
N ASN A 83 -10.17 32.48 -1.81
CA ASN A 83 -9.08 31.81 -1.11
C ASN A 83 -9.30 31.77 0.41
N THR A 84 -10.51 31.41 0.83
CA THR A 84 -10.91 31.34 2.25
C THR A 84 -11.02 29.91 2.78
N LYS A 85 -11.05 28.91 1.90
CA LYS A 85 -11.20 27.51 2.25
C LYS A 85 -10.34 26.59 1.40
N SER A 86 -9.78 25.56 2.04
CA SER A 86 -9.13 24.42 1.38
C SER A 86 -10.12 23.28 1.21
N TYR A 87 -10.13 22.64 0.04
CA TYR A 87 -11.06 21.54 -0.24
C TYR A 87 -10.39 20.18 -0.17
N TRP A 88 -9.34 19.99 -0.97
CA TRP A 88 -8.66 18.71 -1.04
C TRP A 88 -7.26 18.83 -1.63
N ILE A 89 -6.46 17.80 -1.40
CA ILE A 89 -5.18 17.55 -2.06
C ILE A 89 -5.29 16.21 -2.77
N PHE A 90 -4.77 16.13 -3.98
CA PHE A 90 -4.69 14.89 -4.74
C PHE A 90 -3.27 14.71 -5.26
N PHE A 91 -2.76 13.48 -5.17
CA PHE A 91 -1.48 13.10 -5.75
C PHE A 91 -1.48 11.59 -5.99
N THR A 92 -0.52 11.12 -6.77
CA THR A 92 -0.38 9.71 -7.12
C THR A 92 0.93 9.16 -6.61
N VAL A 93 0.91 7.92 -6.14
CA VAL A 93 2.09 7.20 -5.65
C VAL A 93 2.20 5.84 -6.32
N SER A 94 3.42 5.34 -6.43
CA SER A 94 3.71 4.01 -6.95
C SER A 94 4.66 3.29 -6.00
N PRO A 95 4.59 1.94 -5.91
CA PRO A 95 5.68 1.18 -5.31
C PRO A 95 7.02 1.56 -5.94
N SER A 96 8.02 1.80 -5.12
CA SER A 96 9.36 2.18 -5.58
C SER A 96 9.96 1.09 -6.49
N SER A 97 10.89 1.48 -7.36
CA SER A 97 11.65 0.51 -8.16
C SER A 97 12.35 -0.51 -7.27
N GLY A 98 12.18 -1.80 -7.57
CA GLY A 98 12.74 -2.91 -6.79
C GLY A 98 11.82 -3.44 -5.67
N VAL A 99 10.73 -2.74 -5.35
CA VAL A 99 9.71 -3.22 -4.40
C VAL A 99 8.67 -4.01 -5.18
N SER A 100 8.45 -5.27 -4.79
CA SER A 100 7.51 -6.18 -5.47
C SER A 100 6.05 -5.77 -5.28
N SER A 101 5.70 -5.30 -4.09
CA SER A 101 4.37 -4.79 -3.75
C SER A 101 4.38 -4.04 -2.42
N VAL A 102 3.39 -3.16 -2.21
CA VAL A 102 3.17 -2.44 -0.95
C VAL A 102 1.74 -2.64 -0.46
N GLU A 103 1.57 -3.00 0.80
CA GLU A 103 0.27 -3.12 1.44
C GLU A 103 -0.23 -1.71 1.85
N LEU A 104 -1.33 -1.27 1.24
CA LEU A 104 -1.94 0.04 1.45
C LEU A 104 -3.27 -0.04 2.18
N SER A 105 -3.55 -1.09 2.96
CA SER A 105 -4.74 -1.11 3.82
C SER A 105 -4.71 0.02 4.87
N PRO A 106 -5.83 0.72 5.14
CA PRO A 106 -5.94 1.68 6.24
C PRO A 106 -5.63 1.11 7.63
N ALA A 107 -5.61 -0.22 7.78
CA ALA A 107 -5.24 -0.88 9.03
C ALA A 107 -3.73 -0.98 9.27
N THR A 108 -2.92 -0.90 8.20
CA THR A 108 -1.48 -1.18 8.23
C THR A 108 -0.63 -0.02 7.72
N THR A 109 -1.22 0.86 6.92
CA THR A 109 -0.60 2.10 6.42
C THR A 109 -1.23 3.30 7.11
N ALA A 110 -0.42 4.32 7.39
CA ALA A 110 -0.90 5.61 7.89
C ALA A 110 -0.53 6.73 6.92
N ILE A 111 -1.43 7.71 6.76
CA ILE A 111 -1.15 8.97 6.07
C ILE A 111 -1.30 10.09 7.08
N SER A 112 -0.28 10.93 7.22
CA SER A 112 -0.28 12.09 8.11
C SER A 112 -0.10 13.37 7.31
N PHE A 113 -0.75 14.44 7.77
CA PHE A 113 -0.71 15.75 7.14
C PHE A 113 -0.25 16.79 8.14
N THR A 114 0.70 17.63 7.75
CA THR A 114 1.27 18.69 8.58
C THR A 114 1.36 19.98 7.79
N ALA A 115 0.84 21.07 8.35
CA ALA A 115 1.05 22.44 7.87
C ALA A 115 1.73 23.24 8.99
N SER A 116 3.06 23.24 8.98
CA SER A 116 3.88 23.71 10.10
C SER A 116 3.70 25.20 10.39
N ALA A 117 3.50 26.03 9.36
CA ALA A 117 3.31 27.47 9.51
C ALA A 117 1.97 27.83 10.17
N GLU A 118 0.96 26.94 10.10
CA GLU A 118 -0.31 27.10 10.82
C GLU A 118 -0.36 26.32 12.14
N GLY A 119 0.72 25.62 12.51
CA GLY A 119 0.76 24.78 13.72
C GLY A 119 -0.17 23.56 13.65
N ILE A 120 -0.54 23.13 12.44
CA ILE A 120 -1.48 22.05 12.20
C ILE A 120 -0.73 20.74 11.96
N ALA A 121 -1.06 19.70 12.72
CA ALA A 121 -0.55 18.35 12.51
C ALA A 121 -1.67 17.33 12.78
N TYR A 122 -2.03 16.57 11.74
CA TYR A 122 -3.01 15.50 11.81
C TYR A 122 -2.31 14.17 11.53
N SER A 123 -2.28 13.32 12.57
CA SER A 123 -1.73 11.98 12.47
C SER A 123 -2.79 11.00 11.97
N ASN A 124 -2.38 10.13 11.04
CA ASN A 124 -3.19 9.03 10.52
C ASN A 124 -4.62 9.43 10.11
N ILE A 125 -4.70 10.31 9.11
CA ILE A 125 -5.94 10.68 8.42
C ILE A 125 -6.39 9.64 7.40
N TYR A 126 -5.61 8.59 7.15
CA TYR A 126 -6.00 7.52 6.24
C TYR A 126 -7.11 6.66 6.84
N LYS A 127 -8.28 6.63 6.19
CA LYS A 127 -9.47 5.92 6.72
C LYS A 127 -10.12 4.96 5.75
N TYR A 128 -10.06 5.24 4.44
CA TYR A 128 -10.82 4.49 3.45
C TYR A 128 -9.95 4.10 2.26
N THR A 129 -10.31 3.00 1.59
CA THR A 129 -9.64 2.57 0.36
C THR A 129 -10.67 2.02 -0.61
N LEU A 130 -10.48 2.31 -1.90
CA LEU A 130 -11.24 1.74 -3.00
C LEU A 130 -10.49 0.60 -3.69
N LEU A 131 -9.27 0.27 -3.26
CA LEU A 131 -8.47 -0.86 -3.79
C LEU A 131 -9.19 -2.20 -3.55
N THR A 132 -9.94 -2.30 -2.45
CA THR A 132 -10.66 -3.51 -2.08
C THR A 132 -12.10 -3.57 -2.63
N VAL A 133 -12.56 -2.52 -3.32
CA VAL A 133 -13.95 -2.44 -3.79
C VAL A 133 -14.06 -3.06 -5.19
N SER A 134 -14.93 -4.07 -5.31
CA SER A 134 -15.17 -4.72 -6.60
C SER A 134 -15.88 -3.77 -7.59
N PRO A 135 -15.43 -3.68 -8.86
CA PRO A 135 -16.09 -2.89 -9.90
C PRO A 135 -17.58 -3.25 -10.09
N SER A 136 -17.95 -4.51 -9.85
CA SER A 136 -19.34 -4.97 -9.95
C SER A 136 -20.27 -4.30 -8.93
N VAL A 137 -19.76 -3.88 -7.77
CA VAL A 137 -20.52 -3.15 -6.74
C VAL A 137 -20.77 -1.69 -7.17
N LEU A 138 -19.90 -1.15 -8.02
CA LEU A 138 -19.90 0.23 -8.49
C LEU A 138 -20.49 0.41 -9.90
N SER A 139 -20.94 -0.69 -10.51
CA SER A 139 -21.57 -0.67 -11.82
C SER A 139 -22.96 -0.05 -11.75
N ASN A 140 -23.24 0.93 -12.62
CA ASN A 140 -24.54 1.60 -12.74
C ASN A 140 -25.09 2.22 -11.44
N VAL A 141 -24.22 2.68 -10.55
CA VAL A 141 -24.62 3.23 -9.25
C VAL A 141 -24.97 4.71 -9.28
N ILE A 142 -24.44 5.46 -10.24
CA ILE A 142 -24.77 6.87 -10.46
C ILE A 142 -25.62 6.99 -11.71
N TYR A 143 -26.75 7.67 -11.58
CA TYR A 143 -27.64 8.00 -12.69
C TYR A 143 -27.70 9.52 -12.82
N ALA A 144 -27.30 10.02 -13.98
CA ALA A 144 -27.35 11.44 -14.29
C ALA A 144 -27.73 11.62 -15.76
N ASN A 145 -28.56 12.61 -16.04
CA ASN A 145 -28.95 12.98 -17.41
C ASN A 145 -29.46 11.80 -18.27
N GLY A 146 -30.29 10.93 -17.70
CA GLY A 146 -30.88 9.82 -18.46
C GLY A 146 -30.00 8.59 -18.60
N GLN A 147 -28.76 8.61 -18.08
CA GLN A 147 -27.79 7.53 -18.25
C GLN A 147 -27.11 7.13 -16.95
N TYR A 148 -26.73 5.85 -16.89
CA TYR A 148 -25.88 5.34 -15.84
C TYR A 148 -24.41 5.65 -16.15
N LEU A 149 -23.70 6.17 -15.15
CA LEU A 149 -22.27 6.41 -15.23
C LEU A 149 -21.53 5.20 -14.67
N ASN A 150 -20.63 4.63 -15.47
CA ASN A 150 -19.66 3.67 -14.99
C ASN A 150 -18.52 4.42 -14.27
N LEU A 151 -18.35 4.16 -12.98
CA LEU A 151 -17.36 4.87 -12.18
C LEU A 151 -15.95 4.26 -12.25
N VAL A 152 -15.87 3.03 -12.75
CA VAL A 152 -14.66 2.20 -12.72
C VAL A 152 -14.48 1.55 -14.08
N ASP A 153 -13.34 1.77 -14.70
CA ASP A 153 -13.00 1.13 -15.95
C ASP A 153 -12.10 -0.09 -15.70
N THR A 154 -12.20 -1.05 -16.62
CA THR A 154 -11.41 -2.27 -16.58
C THR A 154 -10.68 -2.48 -17.91
N GLU A 155 -9.41 -2.85 -17.84
CA GLU A 155 -8.61 -3.19 -19.00
C GLU A 155 -8.04 -4.59 -18.83
N THR A 156 -8.25 -5.47 -19.80
CA THR A 156 -7.68 -6.81 -19.78
C THR A 156 -6.46 -6.87 -20.69
N SER A 157 -5.29 -7.11 -20.11
CA SER A 157 -4.04 -7.27 -20.86
C SER A 157 -3.22 -8.42 -20.27
N GLY A 158 -2.65 -9.28 -21.14
CA GLY A 158 -1.83 -10.42 -20.71
C GLY A 158 -2.54 -11.45 -19.83
N GLY A 159 -3.88 -11.54 -19.89
CA GLY A 159 -4.69 -12.43 -19.05
C GLY A 159 -5.04 -11.88 -17.65
N GLN A 160 -4.57 -10.67 -17.32
CA GLN A 160 -4.91 -9.95 -16.09
C GLN A 160 -5.90 -8.84 -16.39
N THR A 161 -6.85 -8.60 -15.49
CA THR A 161 -7.79 -7.47 -15.58
C THR A 161 -7.37 -6.40 -14.59
N TYR A 162 -6.98 -5.25 -15.11
CA TYR A 162 -6.61 -4.07 -14.36
C TYR A 162 -7.83 -3.20 -14.12
N VAL A 163 -7.89 -2.60 -12.94
CA VAL A 163 -8.95 -1.68 -12.54
C VAL A 163 -8.39 -0.29 -12.38
N TYR A 164 -9.11 0.72 -12.85
CA TYR A 164 -8.73 2.11 -12.63
C TYR A 164 -9.94 3.04 -12.61
N TYR A 165 -9.76 4.16 -11.91
CA TYR A 165 -10.69 5.28 -11.93
C TYR A 165 -10.18 6.31 -12.95
N PRO A 166 -10.99 6.73 -13.93
CA PRO A 166 -10.54 7.64 -14.98
C PRO A 166 -10.03 8.99 -14.46
N ASN A 167 -10.59 9.47 -13.35
CA ASN A 167 -10.16 10.71 -12.69
C ASN A 167 -10.51 10.67 -11.18
N PRO A 168 -9.95 11.59 -10.35
CA PRO A 168 -10.21 11.63 -8.90
C PRO A 168 -11.69 11.81 -8.52
N TYR A 169 -12.47 12.49 -9.36
CA TYR A 169 -13.89 12.75 -9.06
C TYR A 169 -14.75 11.50 -9.26
N TYR A 170 -14.40 10.61 -10.19
CA TYR A 170 -15.05 9.30 -10.32
C TYR A 170 -14.79 8.43 -9.09
N ALA A 171 -13.55 8.44 -8.60
CA ALA A 171 -13.19 7.79 -7.33
C ALA A 171 -13.96 8.39 -6.16
N LEU A 172 -14.12 9.72 -6.12
CA LEU A 172 -14.88 10.41 -5.08
C LEU A 172 -16.38 10.02 -5.09
N LEU A 173 -17.00 9.91 -6.27
CA LEU A 173 -18.38 9.42 -6.42
C LEU A 173 -18.51 7.96 -5.95
N ALA A 174 -17.55 7.11 -6.28
CA ALA A 174 -17.54 5.70 -5.87
C ALA A 174 -17.36 5.55 -4.36
N LEU A 175 -16.52 6.39 -3.77
CA LEU A 175 -16.36 6.46 -2.32
C LEU A 175 -17.67 6.87 -1.65
N ASN A 176 -18.34 7.92 -2.13
CA ASN A 176 -19.64 8.35 -1.60
C ASN A 176 -20.67 7.22 -1.62
N TYR A 177 -20.76 6.48 -2.74
CA TYR A 177 -21.65 5.33 -2.83
C TYR A 177 -21.28 4.24 -1.80
N THR A 178 -20.01 3.83 -1.76
CA THR A 178 -19.51 2.80 -0.84
C THR A 178 -19.75 3.17 0.63
N LEU A 179 -19.42 4.41 1.01
CA LEU A 179 -19.59 4.90 2.38
C LEU A 179 -21.06 4.98 2.78
N SER A 180 -21.97 5.37 1.87
CA SER A 180 -23.40 5.42 2.16
C SER A 180 -24.00 4.06 2.58
N LYS A 181 -23.36 2.95 2.18
CA LYS A 181 -23.77 1.58 2.51
C LYS A 181 -23.10 1.08 3.79
N THR A 182 -21.86 1.46 4.04
CA THR A 182 -21.02 0.87 5.09
C THR A 182 -20.95 1.70 6.37
N VAL A 183 -21.05 3.04 6.28
CA VAL A 183 -20.82 3.96 7.41
C VAL A 183 -22.00 4.92 7.59
N LYS A 184 -22.55 4.99 8.81
CA LYS A 184 -23.63 5.93 9.17
C LYS A 184 -23.32 6.62 10.50
N PRO A 185 -23.22 7.97 10.55
CA PRO A 185 -23.29 8.91 9.43
C PRO A 185 -22.05 8.84 8.52
N SER A 186 -22.24 9.05 7.21
CA SER A 186 -21.13 9.07 6.24
C SER A 186 -20.35 10.39 6.37
N PRO A 187 -19.00 10.38 6.34
CA PRO A 187 -18.19 11.60 6.39
C PRO A 187 -18.19 12.37 5.06
N LEU A 188 -18.72 11.77 4.00
CA LEU A 188 -18.84 12.33 2.65
C LEU A 188 -20.27 12.15 2.17
N TYR A 189 -20.86 13.23 1.66
CA TYR A 189 -22.15 13.21 0.98
C TYR A 189 -22.05 14.01 -0.32
N ILE A 190 -22.49 13.42 -1.43
CA ILE A 190 -22.45 14.07 -2.74
C ILE A 190 -23.84 14.07 -3.36
N THR A 191 -24.23 15.24 -3.89
CA THR A 191 -25.52 15.45 -4.57
C THR A 191 -25.35 16.36 -5.78
N THR A 192 -26.29 16.30 -6.72
CA THR A 192 -26.38 17.22 -7.87
C THR A 192 -27.21 18.46 -7.56
N SER A 193 -27.93 18.47 -6.43
CA SER A 193 -28.71 19.62 -5.99
C SER A 193 -27.81 20.68 -5.35
N PRO A 194 -27.90 21.95 -5.76
CA PRO A 194 -27.10 23.02 -5.17
C PRO A 194 -27.41 23.21 -3.68
N PRO A 195 -26.46 23.72 -2.88
CA PRO A 195 -26.73 24.12 -1.50
C PRO A 195 -27.80 25.21 -1.50
N THR A 196 -28.93 24.97 -0.84
CA THR A 196 -29.99 25.96 -0.68
C THR A 196 -29.94 26.59 0.71
N THR A 197 -30.65 27.71 0.91
CA THR A 197 -30.79 28.32 2.25
C THR A 197 -31.50 27.42 3.26
N THR A 198 -32.11 26.31 2.83
CA THR A 198 -32.75 25.28 3.65
C THR A 198 -31.95 23.98 3.69
N THR A 199 -30.63 24.03 3.48
CA THR A 199 -29.76 22.85 3.57
C THR A 199 -30.03 22.13 4.89
N PRO A 200 -30.25 20.80 4.88
CA PRO A 200 -30.55 20.04 6.10
C PRO A 200 -29.55 20.33 7.22
N SER A 201 -30.03 20.48 8.46
CA SER A 201 -29.20 20.89 9.61
C SER A 201 -27.91 20.07 9.75
N TRP A 202 -27.94 18.78 9.44
CA TRP A 202 -26.79 17.86 9.49
C TRP A 202 -25.69 18.11 8.44
N LEU A 203 -25.93 18.95 7.42
CA LEU A 203 -24.96 19.36 6.38
C LEU A 203 -24.41 20.78 6.58
N THR A 204 -24.98 21.56 7.52
CA THR A 204 -24.74 23.01 7.61
C THR A 204 -23.33 23.40 8.04
N HIS A 205 -22.61 22.49 8.70
CA HIS A 205 -21.26 22.72 9.21
C HIS A 205 -20.20 22.04 8.35
N ASP A 206 -20.56 21.49 7.20
CA ASP A 206 -19.63 20.73 6.37
C ASP A 206 -18.77 21.65 5.50
N ASN A 207 -17.58 21.17 5.13
CA ASN A 207 -16.81 21.82 4.09
C ASN A 207 -17.38 21.41 2.72
N VAL A 208 -17.87 22.39 1.96
CA VAL A 208 -18.58 22.13 0.71
C VAL A 208 -17.79 22.65 -0.48
N PHE A 209 -17.61 21.81 -1.48
CA PHE A 209 -17.05 22.18 -2.78
C PHE A 209 -17.86 21.56 -3.92
N SER A 210 -17.70 22.13 -5.11
CA SER A 210 -18.34 21.61 -6.32
C SER A 210 -17.31 21.19 -7.35
N PHE A 211 -17.65 20.17 -8.12
CA PHE A 211 -16.90 19.75 -9.30
C PHE A 211 -17.86 19.43 -10.44
N VAL A 212 -17.37 19.55 -11.67
CA VAL A 212 -18.17 19.31 -12.88
C VAL A 212 -17.62 18.09 -13.58
N LEU A 213 -18.52 17.17 -13.94
CA LEU A 213 -18.20 16.04 -14.79
C LEU A 213 -18.99 16.13 -16.09
N ASN A 214 -18.33 15.82 -17.21
CA ASN A 214 -19.01 15.69 -18.48
C ASN A 214 -19.53 14.26 -18.63
N ILE A 215 -20.84 14.10 -18.57
CA ILE A 215 -21.51 12.80 -18.69
C ILE A 215 -22.25 12.81 -20.03
N SER A 216 -21.70 12.04 -20.98
CA SER A 216 -22.26 11.88 -22.33
C SER A 216 -22.52 13.21 -23.06
N GLY A 217 -21.58 14.14 -22.95
CA GLY A 217 -21.66 15.45 -23.60
C GLY A 217 -22.44 16.51 -22.81
N THR A 218 -22.96 16.18 -21.62
CA THR A 218 -23.63 17.14 -20.73
C THR A 218 -22.81 17.37 -19.46
N ALA A 219 -22.53 18.64 -19.17
CA ALA A 219 -21.88 19.04 -17.92
C ALA A 219 -22.85 18.90 -16.74
N VAL A 220 -22.49 18.06 -15.78
CA VAL A 220 -23.25 17.84 -14.54
C VAL A 220 -22.40 18.34 -13.37
N THR A 221 -22.95 19.27 -12.60
CA THR A 221 -22.31 19.78 -11.38
C THR A 221 -22.69 18.92 -10.19
N TYR A 222 -21.68 18.48 -9.44
CA TYR A 222 -21.82 17.79 -8.17
C TYR A 222 -21.35 18.68 -7.03
N TYR A 223 -22.01 18.58 -5.90
CA TYR A 223 -21.68 19.25 -4.65
C TYR A 223 -21.31 18.20 -3.61
N ALA A 224 -20.06 18.25 -3.15
CA ALA A 224 -19.52 17.37 -2.12
C ALA A 224 -19.50 18.08 -0.77
N TYR A 225 -20.12 17.45 0.21
CA TYR A 225 -20.17 17.86 1.61
C TYR A 225 -19.23 16.93 2.39
N VAL A 226 -18.19 17.51 2.97
CA VAL A 226 -17.16 16.80 3.75
C VAL A 226 -17.29 17.20 5.22
N ASN A 227 -17.68 16.24 6.05
CA ASN A 227 -17.90 16.46 7.48
C ASN A 227 -16.62 16.23 8.31
N GLN A 228 -15.69 15.41 7.82
CA GLN A 228 -14.46 15.05 8.53
C GLN A 228 -13.26 15.07 7.61
N THR A 229 -12.08 15.41 8.13
CA THR A 229 -10.84 15.28 7.39
C THR A 229 -10.44 13.82 7.30
N PHE A 230 -10.25 13.31 6.09
CA PHE A 230 -9.72 11.98 5.87
C PHE A 230 -8.99 11.88 4.52
N ALA A 231 -8.12 10.88 4.41
CA ALA A 231 -7.51 10.46 3.17
C ALA A 231 -8.10 9.12 2.72
N PHE A 232 -8.18 8.93 1.40
CA PHE A 232 -8.49 7.64 0.81
C PHE A 232 -7.60 7.35 -0.39
N THR A 233 -7.49 6.06 -0.71
CA THR A 233 -6.72 5.57 -1.86
C THR A 233 -7.62 4.90 -2.89
N TYR A 234 -7.21 4.91 -4.14
CA TYR A 234 -7.91 4.25 -5.22
C TYR A 234 -6.94 3.90 -6.37
N PRO A 235 -7.23 2.87 -7.17
CA PRO A 235 -6.37 2.48 -8.28
C PRO A 235 -6.48 3.49 -9.44
N VAL A 236 -5.34 3.94 -9.96
CA VAL A 236 -5.26 4.86 -11.12
C VAL A 236 -4.74 4.14 -12.36
N ALA A 237 -3.79 3.21 -12.21
CA ALA A 237 -3.32 2.37 -13.30
C ALA A 237 -2.61 1.12 -12.78
N GLY A 238 -2.60 0.05 -13.58
CA GLY A 238 -1.72 -1.11 -13.35
C GLY A 238 -2.02 -1.94 -12.09
N ASP A 239 -3.20 -1.79 -11.48
CA ASP A 239 -3.65 -2.63 -10.35
C ASP A 239 -4.50 -3.81 -10.84
N PRO A 240 -3.99 -5.05 -10.83
CA PRO A 240 -4.69 -6.24 -11.28
C PRO A 240 -5.48 -6.96 -10.17
N LEU A 241 -5.39 -6.51 -8.91
CA LEU A 241 -5.86 -7.28 -7.75
C LEU A 241 -7.11 -6.67 -7.12
N VAL A 242 -8.23 -6.84 -7.81
CA VAL A 242 -9.55 -6.45 -7.27
C VAL A 242 -9.80 -7.13 -5.93
N GLY A 243 -10.08 -6.34 -4.90
CA GLY A 243 -10.38 -6.86 -3.56
C GLY A 243 -9.17 -6.97 -2.63
N SER A 244 -7.98 -6.60 -3.10
CA SER A 244 -6.77 -6.52 -2.29
C SER A 244 -6.37 -5.06 -2.09
N ALA A 245 -5.84 -4.72 -0.92
CA ALA A 245 -5.21 -3.41 -0.69
C ALA A 245 -3.70 -3.44 -1.00
N ILE A 246 -3.22 -4.48 -1.68
CA ILE A 246 -1.82 -4.65 -2.07
C ILE A 246 -1.60 -4.03 -3.45
N ALA A 247 -0.81 -2.97 -3.50
CA ALA A 247 -0.36 -2.33 -4.74
C ALA A 247 0.88 -3.05 -5.29
N PRO A 248 0.83 -3.74 -6.44
CA PRO A 248 1.99 -4.42 -7.00
C PRO A 248 2.95 -3.46 -7.71
N ALA A 249 4.19 -3.91 -7.96
CA ALA A 249 5.17 -3.18 -8.75
C ALA A 249 4.59 -2.74 -10.11
N GLY A 250 4.81 -1.47 -10.46
CA GLY A 250 4.30 -0.87 -11.71
C GLY A 250 2.86 -0.34 -11.63
N SER A 251 2.16 -0.53 -10.50
CA SER A 251 0.87 0.12 -10.28
C SER A 251 1.01 1.60 -9.90
N VAL A 252 -0.04 2.37 -10.14
CA VAL A 252 -0.20 3.76 -9.73
C VAL A 252 -1.46 3.87 -8.89
N ILE A 253 -1.30 4.41 -7.69
CA ILE A 253 -2.34 4.57 -6.69
C ILE A 253 -2.60 6.05 -6.48
N GLY A 254 -3.84 6.46 -6.66
CA GLY A 254 -4.31 7.79 -6.33
C GLY A 254 -4.51 7.93 -4.84
N VAL A 255 -4.01 9.02 -4.26
CA VAL A 255 -4.23 9.42 -2.88
C VAL A 255 -4.95 10.76 -2.91
N MET A 256 -6.11 10.82 -2.25
CA MET A 256 -6.85 12.07 -2.11
C MET A 256 -7.12 12.34 -0.64
N ILE A 257 -6.76 13.54 -0.20
CA ILE A 257 -7.01 14.07 1.14
C ILE A 257 -8.16 15.06 1.02
N LEU A 258 -9.25 14.82 1.73
CA LEU A 258 -10.40 15.71 1.83
C LEU A 258 -10.34 16.44 3.17
N PHE A 259 -10.53 17.76 3.16
CA PHE A 259 -10.54 18.57 4.37
C PHE A 259 -11.96 18.73 4.90
N GLY A 260 -12.20 18.23 6.11
CA GLY A 260 -13.43 18.54 6.85
C GLY A 260 -13.43 19.98 7.34
N PRO A 261 -14.50 20.45 8.01
CA PRO A 261 -14.69 21.86 8.34
C PRO A 261 -13.59 22.44 9.24
N SER A 262 -13.00 21.64 10.12
CA SER A 262 -11.92 22.09 11.01
C SER A 262 -10.62 22.43 10.26
N LEU A 263 -10.28 21.70 9.20
CA LEU A 263 -9.08 21.98 8.40
C LEU A 263 -9.40 22.80 7.14
N GLY A 264 -10.61 22.65 6.62
CA GLY A 264 -11.07 23.31 5.43
C GLY A 264 -11.22 24.81 5.60
N SER A 265 -11.32 25.32 6.83
CA SER A 265 -11.27 26.76 7.12
C SER A 265 -9.88 27.39 6.99
N HIS A 266 -8.84 26.56 6.94
CA HIS A 266 -7.46 26.98 6.74
C HIS A 266 -7.13 27.02 5.25
N VAL A 267 -6.17 27.85 4.86
CA VAL A 267 -5.80 28.06 3.45
C VAL A 267 -4.31 27.82 3.34
N PHE A 268 -3.95 26.69 2.75
CA PHE A 268 -2.57 26.24 2.76
C PHE A 268 -1.70 26.84 1.65
N GLN A 269 -2.13 27.94 1.02
CA GLN A 269 -1.35 28.63 -0.02
C GLN A 269 -0.13 29.34 0.57
N TYR A 270 0.91 29.46 -0.24
CA TYR A 270 2.16 30.15 0.07
C TYR A 270 2.93 29.59 1.28
N GLN A 271 2.68 28.33 1.62
CA GLN A 271 3.43 27.61 2.65
C GLN A 271 3.78 26.20 2.20
N THR A 272 4.76 25.62 2.88
CA THR A 272 5.12 24.21 2.72
C THR A 272 4.16 23.35 3.52
N ILE A 273 3.49 22.43 2.84
CA ILE A 273 2.78 21.33 3.48
C ILE A 273 3.64 20.08 3.45
N THR A 274 3.53 19.27 4.50
CA THR A 274 4.20 17.97 4.56
C THR A 274 3.15 16.87 4.66
N ILE A 275 3.22 15.91 3.74
CA ILE A 275 2.40 14.70 3.75
C ILE A 275 3.34 13.51 3.92
N GLN A 276 3.08 12.67 4.91
CA GLN A 276 3.87 11.48 5.15
C GLN A 276 3.00 10.23 5.01
N ILE A 277 3.42 9.29 4.17
CA ILE A 277 2.83 7.96 4.05
C ILE A 277 3.77 6.96 4.71
N SER A 278 3.28 6.30 5.75
CA SER A 278 4.01 5.29 6.51
C SER A 278 3.37 3.92 6.29
N PRO A 279 3.85 3.13 5.31
CA PRO A 279 3.40 1.76 5.11
C PRO A 279 3.94 0.82 6.20
N ASN A 280 3.46 -0.42 6.21
CA ASN A 280 3.88 -1.44 7.18
C ASN A 280 5.31 -1.97 6.97
N ILE A 281 5.81 -1.87 5.74
CA ILE A 281 7.13 -2.32 5.31
C ILE A 281 7.75 -1.20 4.48
N GLY A 282 9.05 -0.99 4.67
CA GLY A 282 9.84 0.04 4.02
C GLY A 282 9.81 1.39 4.74
N SER A 283 10.70 2.27 4.31
CA SER A 283 10.82 3.62 4.86
C SER A 283 9.60 4.49 4.46
N PRO A 284 9.09 5.35 5.36
CA PRO A 284 8.02 6.28 5.04
C PRO A 284 8.35 7.20 3.86
N LEU A 285 7.37 7.42 2.99
CA LEU A 285 7.44 8.46 1.97
C LEU A 285 7.07 9.79 2.61
N THR A 286 7.96 10.78 2.54
CA THR A 286 7.68 12.15 2.99
C THR A 286 7.67 13.08 1.79
N LEU A 287 6.54 13.73 1.55
CA LEU A 287 6.34 14.75 0.53
C LEU A 287 6.30 16.11 1.22
N SER A 288 7.18 17.02 0.82
CA SER A 288 7.16 18.41 1.30
C SER A 288 7.01 19.32 0.11
N GLU A 289 5.80 19.81 -0.11
CA GLU A 289 5.45 20.60 -1.30
C GLU A 289 5.13 22.04 -0.89
N TYR A 290 5.69 22.99 -1.64
CA TYR A 290 5.31 24.39 -1.50
C TYR A 290 4.05 24.64 -2.31
N VAL A 291 2.95 24.95 -1.63
CA VAL A 291 1.66 25.15 -2.29
C VAL A 291 1.64 26.54 -2.91
N TYR A 292 1.74 26.59 -4.24
CA TYR A 292 1.61 27.82 -5.01
C TYR A 292 0.43 27.71 -5.97
N GLN A 293 -0.45 28.71 -5.97
CA GLN A 293 -1.50 28.82 -6.98
C GLN A 293 -1.03 29.83 -8.04
N PRO A 294 -0.82 29.42 -9.30
CA PRO A 294 -0.60 30.39 -10.38
C PRO A 294 -1.87 31.23 -10.56
N GLU A 295 -1.70 32.52 -10.82
CA GLU A 295 -2.81 33.46 -11.10
C GLU A 295 -3.59 32.98 -12.34
N GLY A 296 -4.70 32.26 -12.12
CA GLY A 296 -5.54 31.74 -13.20
C GLY A 296 -6.74 30.93 -12.69
N ASN A 297 -7.88 31.07 -13.36
CA ASN A 297 -9.07 30.24 -13.14
C ASN A 297 -8.70 28.77 -13.40
N VAL A 298 -8.67 27.94 -12.36
CA VAL A 298 -8.51 26.49 -12.50
C VAL A 298 -9.75 25.96 -13.23
N THR A 299 -9.64 25.83 -14.54
CA THR A 299 -10.68 25.32 -15.41
C THR A 299 -10.39 23.85 -15.61
N VAL A 300 -11.27 23.01 -15.04
CA VAL A 300 -11.46 21.57 -15.32
C VAL A 300 -10.17 20.74 -15.39
N ILE A 301 -9.95 19.92 -14.35
CA ILE A 301 -9.05 18.77 -14.45
C ILE A 301 -9.68 17.83 -15.48
N GLY A 302 -9.08 17.77 -16.67
CA GLY A 302 -9.46 16.89 -17.77
C GLY A 302 -9.29 15.42 -17.42
#